data_AF-A0A7X9HW99-F1
#
_entry.id   AF-A0A7X9HW99-F1
#
_cell.length_a   1.000
_cell.length_b   1.000
_cell.length_c   1.000
_cell.angle_alpha   90.00
_cell.angle_beta   90.00
_cell.angle_gamma   90.00
#
_symmetry.space_group_name_H-M   'P 1'
#
loop_
_entity.id
_entity.type
_entity.pdbx_description
1 polymer ?
#
loop_
_entity_poly.entity_id
_entity_poly.type
_entity_poly.pdbx_seq_one_letter_code
_entity_poly.pdbx_strand_id
1 'polypeptide(L)' 'MKPIERLTKLIDVKSIVTLALTFTFISIVLAQLDIKDNVFQLFNTLISTVFGYYFGKKDSKETN' A
#
# COMPACT_ATOMS: atom_id res chain seq x y z
N MET A 1 -21.84 10.87 12.65
CA MET A 1 -20.59 10.12 12.93
C MET A 1 -19.44 10.88 12.31
N LYS A 2 -18.48 11.33 13.12
CA LYS A 2 -17.54 12.40 12.76
C LYS A 2 -16.39 11.85 11.89
N PRO A 3 -15.99 12.53 10.80
CA PRO A 3 -14.96 12.07 9.86
C PRO A 3 -13.60 11.74 10.51
N ILE A 4 -13.34 12.31 11.69
CA ILE A 4 -12.16 12.06 12.53
C ILE A 4 -12.00 10.58 12.90
N GLU A 5 -13.08 9.83 13.16
CA GLU A 5 -13.00 8.41 13.54
C GLU A 5 -12.51 7.51 12.38
N ARG A 6 -12.78 7.91 11.13
CA ARG A 6 -12.28 7.20 9.93
C ARG A 6 -10.80 7.44 9.72
N LEU A 7 -10.31 8.65 10.03
CA LEU A 7 -8.88 8.98 9.97
C LEU A 7 -8.10 8.23 11.05
N THR A 8 -8.62 8.11 12.27
CA THR A 8 -7.98 7.32 13.34
C THR A 8 -7.84 5.84 12.98
N LYS A 9 -8.81 5.27 12.27
CA LYS A 9 -8.75 3.89 11.76
C LYS A 9 -7.75 3.71 10.60
N LEU A 10 -7.45 4.78 9.87
CA LEU A 10 -6.45 4.85 8.80
C LEU A 10 -5.01 4.98 9.32
N ILE A 11 -4.85 5.41 10.58
CA ILE A 11 -3.57 5.55 11.30
C ILE A 11 -3.10 4.20 11.89
N ASP A 12 -3.76 3.09 11.56
CA ASP A 12 -3.09 1.79 11.71
C ASP A 12 -1.91 1.75 10.72
N VAL A 13 -0.70 1.46 11.20
CA VAL A 13 0.57 1.61 10.44
C VAL A 13 0.56 0.76 9.16
N LYS A 14 -0.26 -0.28 9.13
CA LYS A 14 -0.52 -1.10 7.93
C LYS A 14 -1.35 -0.36 6.86
N SER A 15 -2.31 0.46 7.29
CA SER A 15 -3.18 1.24 6.42
C SER A 15 -2.47 2.46 5.85
N ILE A 16 -1.61 3.14 6.63
CA ILE A 16 -0.90 4.35 6.16
C ILE A 16 0.09 4.04 5.02
N VAL A 17 0.83 2.93 5.11
CA VAL A 17 1.82 2.53 4.10
C VAL A 17 1.12 2.15 2.79
N THR A 18 0.05 1.37 2.88
CA THR A 18 -0.77 0.98 1.72
C THR A 18 -1.39 2.20 1.04
N LEU A 19 -1.91 3.14 1.83
CA LEU A 19 -2.50 4.38 1.32
C LEU A 19 -1.46 5.26 0.63
N ALA A 20 -0.26 5.41 1.21
CA ALA A 20 0.83 6.15 0.61
C ALA A 20 1.26 5.55 -0.74
N LEU A 21 1.48 4.23 -0.81
CA LEU A 21 1.80 3.52 -2.06
C LEU A 21 0.72 3.70 -3.12
N THR A 22 -0.56 3.64 -2.72
CA THR A 22 -1.69 3.84 -3.61
C THR A 22 -1.73 5.28 -4.15
N PHE A 23 -1.50 6.27 -3.28
CA PHE A 23 -1.44 7.67 -3.67
C PHE A 23 -0.27 7.96 -4.62
N THR A 24 0.91 7.39 -4.33
CA THR A 24 2.08 7.48 -5.20
C THR A 24 1.79 6.87 -6.57
N PHE A 25 1.15 5.70 -6.63
CA PHE A 25 0.79 5.06 -7.89
C PHE A 25 -0.18 5.92 -8.71
N ILE A 26 -1.24 6.44 -8.08
CA ILE A 26 -2.21 7.32 -8.74
C ILE A 26 -1.51 8.59 -9.27
N SER A 27 -0.65 9.22 -8.47
CA SER A 27 0.09 10.41 -8.88
C SER A 27 1.01 10.16 -10.07
N ILE A 28 1.69 9.00 -10.10
CA ILE A 28 2.55 8.61 -11.23
C ILE A 28 1.71 8.47 -12.51
N VAL A 29 0.57 7.79 -12.42
CA VAL A 29 -0.33 7.55 -13.57
C VAL A 29 -0.94 8.86 -14.07
N LEU A 30 -1.44 9.72 -13.17
CA LEU A 30 -2.08 10.98 -13.52
C LEU A 30 -1.10 12.03 -14.05
N ALA A 31 0.11 12.07 -13.51
CA ALA A 31 1.14 13.03 -13.96
C ALA A 31 1.83 12.59 -15.26
N GLN A 32 1.52 11.39 -15.79
CA GLN A 32 2.16 10.80 -16.97
C GLN A 32 3.69 10.97 -16.94
N LEU A 33 4.26 10.80 -15.74
CA LEU A 33 5.70 10.95 -15.55
C LEU A 33 6.41 9.91 -16.41
N ASP A 34 7.33 10.38 -17.24
CA ASP A 34 8.24 9.53 -18.01
C ASP A 34 9.28 8.94 -17.06
N ILE A 35 8.84 7.96 -16.28
CA ILE A 35 9.66 7.25 -15.31
C ILE A 35 10.44 6.18 -16.06
N LYS A 36 11.77 6.19 -15.89
CA LYS A 36 12.62 5.11 -16.39
C LYS A 36 12.08 3.75 -15.94
N ASP A 37 11.94 2.82 -16.89
CA ASP A 37 11.37 1.48 -16.66
C ASP A 37 11.92 0.80 -15.40
N ASN A 38 13.24 0.92 -15.16
CA ASN A 38 13.93 0.37 -14.01
C ASN A 38 13.29 0.81 -12.67
N VAL A 39 12.90 2.08 -12.56
CA VAL A 39 12.31 2.66 -11.35
C VAL A 39 10.88 2.20 -11.19
N PHE A 40 10.13 2.11 -12.28
CA PHE A 40 8.76 1.58 -12.26
C PHE A 40 8.73 0.09 -11.88
N GLN A 41 9.71 -0.68 -12.36
CA GLN A 41 9.86 -2.09 -12.04
C GLN A 41 10.22 -2.32 -10.56
N LEU A 42 11.10 -1.49 -10.01
CA LEU A 42 11.41 -1.47 -8.57
C LEU A 42 10.19 -1.11 -7.74
N PHE A 43 9.40 -0.11 -8.17
CA PHE A 43 8.16 0.28 -7.51
C PHE A 43 7.12 -0.85 -7.51
N ASN A 44 6.91 -1.53 -8.64
CA ASN A 44 6.01 -2.68 -8.72
C ASN A 44 6.46 -3.83 -7.81
N THR A 45 7.76 -4.12 -7.76
CA THR A 45 8.33 -5.15 -6.88
C THR A 45 8.10 -4.80 -5.41
N LEU A 46 8.32 -3.54 -5.04
CA LEU A 46 8.09 -3.03 -3.70
C LEU A 46 6.61 -3.13 -3.31
N ILE A 47 5.69 -2.69 -4.17
CA ILE A 47 4.25 -2.81 -3.95
C ILE A 47 3.88 -4.28 -3.74
N SER A 48 4.28 -5.17 -4.65
CA SER A 48 3.93 -6.58 -4.57
C SER A 48 4.44 -7.23 -3.27
N THR A 49 5.64 -6.85 -2.82
CA THR A 49 6.22 -7.32 -1.56
C THR A 49 5.47 -6.78 -0.34
N VAL A 50 5.15 -5.49 -0.33
CA VAL A 50 4.43 -4.84 0.77
C VAL A 50 3.01 -5.38 0.88
N PHE A 51 2.32 -5.53 -0.26
CA PHE A 51 0.99 -6.15 -0.31
C PHE A 51 1.06 -7.63 0.08
N GLY A 52 2.05 -8.39 -0.40
CA GLY A 52 2.27 -9.77 0.01
C GLY A 52 2.53 -9.92 1.51
N TYR A 53 3.33 -9.04 2.10
CA TYR A 53 3.60 -9.03 3.54
C TYR A 53 2.35 -8.70 4.37
N TYR A 54 1.55 -7.72 3.92
CA TYR A 54 0.41 -7.25 4.68
C TYR A 54 -0.88 -8.05 4.47
N PHE A 55 -1.11 -8.58 3.27
CA PHE A 55 -2.30 -9.34 2.88
C PHE A 55 -2.06 -10.85 2.77
N GLY A 56 -0.80 -11.30 2.66
CA GLY A 56 -0.44 -12.72 2.69
C GLY A 56 -0.51 -13.36 4.07
N LYS A 57 -0.67 -12.57 5.15
CA LYS A 57 -1.06 -13.08 6.47
C LYS A 57 -2.57 -13.37 6.49
N LYS A 58 -2.98 -14.43 5.80
CA LYS A 58 -4.23 -15.15 6.10
C LYS A 58 -3.86 -16.47 6.76
N ASP A 59 -4.33 -16.63 8.00
CA ASP A 59 -4.51 -17.91 8.69
C ASP A 59 -3.28 -18.80 8.95
N SER A 60 -2.37 -18.33 9.81
CA SER A 60 -1.67 -19.24 10.73
C SER A 60 -2.28 -19.11 12.12
N LYS A 61 -3.58 -19.38 12.25
CA LYS A 61 -4.12 -19.94 13.50
C LYS A 61 -3.94 -21.45 13.39
N GLU A 62 -2.75 -21.94 13.72
CA GLU A 62 -2.61 -23.32 14.18
C GLU A 62 -3.34 -23.41 15.52
N THR A 63 -4.59 -23.86 15.47
CA THR A 63 -5.27 -24.45 16.62
C THR A 63 -4.56 -25.77 16.92
N ASN A 64 -3.66 -25.76 17.89
CA ASN A 64 -3.33 -26.96 18.66
C ASN A 64 -4.38 -27.13 19.77
#